data_AF-A0A4C1ZN83-F1
#
_entry.id   AF-A0A4C1ZN83-F1
#
_cell.length_a   1.000
_cell.length_b   1.000
_cell.length_c   1.000
_cell.angle_alpha   90.00
_cell.angle_beta   90.00
_cell.angle_gamma   90.00
#
_symmetry.space_group_name_H-M   'P 1'
#
loop_
_entity.id
_entity.type
_entity.pdbx_description
1 polymer ?
#
loop_
_entity_poly.entity_id
_entity_poly.type
_entity_poly.pdbx_seq_one_letter_code
_entity_poly.pdbx_strand_id
1 'polypeptide(L)'
;MAFVVMFSVACERFYSCLDGTKSACAAILERHPEKSEYQKTAKNVLRLCNANSAKMRVCGLFTVDAALPLRLMGLSTTYCIVLLQFAFLQ
;
A
#
# COMPACT_ATOMS: atom_id res chain seq x y z
N MET A 1 -14.73 -12.05 -1.85
CA MET A 1 -14.78 -10.95 -0.85
C MET A 1 -13.72 -11.06 0.23
N ALA A 2 -13.60 -12.19 0.95
CA ALA A 2 -12.58 -12.36 2.00
C ALA A 2 -11.15 -12.05 1.54
N PHE A 3 -10.76 -12.50 0.33
CA PHE A 3 -9.43 -12.22 -0.24
C PHE A 3 -9.16 -10.72 -0.42
N VAL A 4 -10.15 -9.95 -0.89
CA VAL A 4 -10.02 -8.49 -1.08
C VAL A 4 -9.83 -7.80 0.26
N VAL A 5 -10.62 -8.18 1.27
CA VAL A 5 -10.51 -7.65 2.63
C VAL A 5 -9.15 -7.97 3.26
N MET A 6 -8.70 -9.23 3.16
CA MET A 6 -7.40 -9.65 3.69
C MET A 6 -6.24 -8.90 3.02
N PHE A 7 -6.31 -8.71 1.71
CA PHE A 7 -5.33 -7.94 0.95
C PHE A 7 -5.32 -6.46 1.38
N SER A 8 -6.49 -5.83 1.56
CA SER A 8 -6.58 -4.45 2.04
C SER A 8 -5.98 -4.28 3.44
N VAL A 9 -6.29 -5.17 4.38
CA VAL A 9 -5.73 -5.14 5.73
C VAL A 9 -4.21 -5.34 5.71
N ALA A 10 -3.69 -6.23 4.87
CA ALA A 10 -2.26 -6.43 4.71
C ALA A 10 -1.57 -5.16 4.16
N CYS A 11 -2.18 -4.49 3.18
CA CYS A 11 -1.67 -3.25 2.63
C CYS A 11 -1.66 -2.12 3.68
N GLU A 12 -2.74 -1.96 4.44
CA GLU A 12 -2.83 -0.95 5.50
C GLU A 12 -1.75 -1.12 6.58
N ARG A 13 -1.53 -2.38 7.01
CA ARG A 13 -0.45 -2.71 7.96
C ARG A 13 0.93 -2.38 7.39
N PHE A 14 1.15 -2.68 6.11
CA PHE A 14 2.40 -2.35 5.43
C PHE A 14 2.62 -0.83 5.39
N TYR A 15 1.62 -0.05 4.99
CA TYR A 15 1.72 1.41 4.95
C TYR A 15 1.97 2.02 6.32
N SER A 16 1.29 1.52 7.36
CA SER A 16 1.49 1.98 8.74
C SER A 16 2.94 1.74 9.20
N CYS A 17 3.49 0.56 8.90
CA CYS A 17 4.89 0.23 9.19
C CYS A 17 5.88 1.11 8.42
N LEU A 18 5.58 1.38 7.14
CA LEU A 18 6.38 2.26 6.29
C LEU A 18 6.40 3.70 6.84
N ASP A 19 5.26 4.20 7.28
CA ASP A 19 5.13 5.55 7.82
C ASP A 19 5.89 5.71 9.16
N GLY A 20 5.82 4.68 10.02
CA GLY A 20 6.67 4.58 11.22
C GLY A 20 8.16 4.55 10.90
N THR A 21 8.57 3.90 9.81
CA THR A 21 9.97 3.88 9.36
C THR A 21 10.41 5.25 8.87
N LYS A 22 9.55 5.97 8.14
CA LYS A 22 9.83 7.34 7.67
C LYS A 22 10.00 8.30 8.85
N SER A 23 9.10 8.24 9.83
CA SER A 23 9.16 9.10 11.01
C SER A 23 10.39 8.82 11.87
N ALA A 24 10.77 7.55 12.04
CA ALA A 24 12.01 7.18 12.72
C ALA A 24 13.26 7.71 11.98
N CYS A 25 13.30 7.56 10.65
CA CYS A 25 14.40 8.09 9.84
C CYS A 25 14.48 9.63 9.90
N ALA A 26 13.34 10.32 9.93
CA ALA A 26 13.27 11.77 10.10
C ALA A 26 13.79 12.19 11.49
N ALA A 27 13.38 11.50 12.56
CA ALA A 27 13.85 11.77 13.92
C ALA A 27 15.38 11.55 14.08
N ILE A 28 15.93 10.51 13.45
CA ILE A 28 17.39 10.27 13.41
C ILE A 28 18.11 11.42 12.70
N LEU A 29 17.52 11.92 11.60
CA LEU A 29 18.08 13.01 10.82
C LEU A 29 18.06 14.35 11.59
N GLU A 30 17.03 14.60 12.39
CA GLU A 30 16.91 15.80 13.24
C GLU A 30 17.85 15.77 14.45
N ARG A 31 18.02 14.61 15.11
CA ARG A 31 18.85 14.49 16.32
C ARG A 31 20.36 14.58 16.06
N HIS A 32 20.81 14.19 14.87
CA HIS A 32 22.24 14.18 14.52
C HIS A 32 22.48 14.93 13.19
N PRO A 33 22.68 16.25 13.22
CA PRO A 33 22.96 17.05 12.02
C PRO A 33 24.35 16.77 11.43
N GLU A 34 25.28 16.24 12.23
CA GLU A 34 26.63 15.81 11.85
C GLU A 34 26.60 14.73 10.74
N LYS A 35 27.49 14.84 9.73
CA LYS A 35 27.60 13.88 8.61
C LYS A 35 28.08 12.50 9.11
N SER A 36 27.17 11.63 9.53
CA SER A 36 27.46 10.21 9.75
C SER A 36 26.93 9.34 8.61
N GLU A 37 27.55 8.16 8.41
CA GLU A 37 27.08 7.15 7.45
C GLU A 37 25.61 6.71 7.72
N TYR A 38 25.18 6.78 8.97
CA TYR A 38 23.79 6.52 9.38
C TYR A 38 22.82 7.56 8.81
N GLN A 39 23.23 8.83 8.73
CA GLN A 39 22.40 9.90 8.18
C GLN A 39 22.21 9.74 6.66
N LYS A 40 23.27 9.31 5.95
CA LYS A 40 23.23 9.01 4.51
C LYS A 40 22.28 7.85 4.21
N THR A 41 22.36 6.81 5.04
CA THR A 41 21.42 5.67 4.99
C THR A 41 19.99 6.10 5.26
N ALA A 42 19.73 6.87 6.33
CA ALA A 42 18.40 7.38 6.65
C ALA A 42 17.81 8.27 5.54
N LYS A 43 18.62 9.14 4.94
CA LYS A 43 18.23 9.96 3.78
C LYS A 43 17.90 9.12 2.54
N ASN A 44 18.69 8.09 2.26
CA ASN A 44 18.46 7.19 1.14
C ASN A 44 17.18 6.38 1.34
N VAL A 45 16.94 5.88 2.55
CA VAL A 45 15.69 5.19 2.93
C VAL A 45 14.51 6.14 2.76
N LEU A 46 14.58 7.36 3.29
CA LEU A 46 13.50 8.34 3.15
C LEU A 46 13.22 8.70 1.69
N ARG A 47 14.28 8.87 0.86
CA ARG A 47 14.16 9.08 -0.58
C ARG A 47 13.47 7.91 -1.28
N LEU A 48 13.91 6.69 -1.01
CA LEU A 48 13.33 5.49 -1.59
C LEU A 48 11.86 5.36 -1.19
N CYS A 49 11.56 5.54 0.10
CA CYS A 49 10.20 5.48 0.62
C CYS A 49 9.31 6.59 0.05
N ASN A 50 9.82 7.80 -0.21
CA ASN A 50 9.04 8.88 -0.83
C ASN A 50 8.84 8.70 -2.34
N ALA A 51 9.87 8.27 -3.06
CA ALA A 51 9.77 7.95 -4.49
C ALA A 51 8.83 6.78 -4.75
N ASN A 52 8.88 5.76 -3.89
CA ASN A 52 7.96 4.63 -3.98
C ASN A 52 6.59 4.95 -3.36
N SER A 53 6.45 5.76 -2.31
CA SER A 53 5.13 6.04 -1.70
C SER A 53 4.23 6.89 -2.59
N ALA A 54 4.79 7.81 -3.39
CA ALA A 54 4.00 8.57 -4.36
C ALA A 54 3.35 7.68 -5.44
N LYS A 55 3.81 6.44 -5.56
CA LYS A 55 3.40 5.50 -6.61
C LYS A 55 3.57 4.06 -6.16
N MET A 56 3.19 3.74 -4.92
CA MET A 56 3.42 2.39 -4.40
C MET A 56 2.35 1.50 -5.00
N ARG A 57 2.65 1.07 -6.22
CA ARG A 57 1.89 0.07 -6.95
C ARG A 57 2.10 -1.22 -6.18
N VAL A 58 1.13 -1.64 -5.39
CA VAL A 58 1.19 -2.98 -4.83
C VAL A 58 1.17 -3.95 -6.02
N CYS A 59 2.18 -4.82 -6.06
CA CYS A 59 2.47 -5.73 -7.17
C CYS A 59 2.70 -5.05 -8.54
N GLY A 60 3.07 -3.76 -8.60
CA GLY A 60 3.29 -3.07 -9.88
C GLY A 60 2.02 -2.78 -10.68
N LEU A 61 0.85 -3.13 -10.15
CA LEU A 61 -0.43 -3.16 -10.88
C LEU A 61 -1.43 -2.10 -10.42
N PHE A 62 -1.49 -1.79 -9.12
CA PHE A 62 -2.50 -0.88 -8.58
C PHE A 62 -1.92 0.10 -7.55
N THR A 63 -2.13 1.39 -7.79
CA THR A 63 -2.06 2.40 -6.72
C THR A 63 -3.08 2.00 -5.66
N VAL A 64 -2.63 1.74 -4.43
CA VAL A 64 -3.51 1.45 -3.30
C VAL A 64 -4.19 2.76 -2.90
N ASP A 65 -5.16 3.13 -3.70
CA ASP A 65 -6.14 4.14 -3.36
C ASP A 65 -7.23 3.46 -2.52
N ALA A 66 -7.86 4.17 -1.60
CA ALA A 66 -8.98 3.64 -0.81
C ALA A 66 -10.12 3.14 -1.71
N ALA A 67 -10.20 3.66 -2.94
CA ALA A 67 -11.14 3.23 -3.97
C ALA A 67 -10.81 1.86 -4.60
N LEU A 68 -9.57 1.36 -4.51
CA LEU A 68 -9.17 0.09 -5.14
C LEU A 68 -9.96 -1.12 -4.62
N PRO A 69 -10.06 -1.37 -3.29
CA PRO A 69 -10.91 -2.43 -2.77
C PRO A 69 -12.36 -2.27 -3.20
N LEU A 70 -12.87 -1.03 -3.23
CA LEU A 70 -14.25 -0.75 -3.64
C LEU A 70 -14.49 -1.14 -5.12
N ARG A 71 -13.54 -0.81 -6.00
CA ARG A 71 -13.61 -1.17 -7.44
C ARG A 71 -13.47 -2.67 -7.65
N LEU A 72 -12.57 -3.35 -6.93
CA LEU A 72 -12.41 -4.80 -6.99
C LEU A 72 -13.67 -5.53 -6.49
N MET A 73 -14.30 -4.99 -5.44
CA MET A 73 -15.53 -5.50 -4.87
C MET A 73 -16.68 -5.36 -5.86
N GLY A 74 -16.83 -4.20 -6.49
CA GLY A 74 -17.81 -3.98 -7.57
C GLY A 74 -17.63 -4.97 -8.71
N LEU A 75 -16.41 -5.15 -9.21
CA LEU A 75 -16.12 -6.09 -10.29
C LEU A 75 -16.44 -7.55 -9.89
N SER A 76 -16.04 -7.94 -8.68
CA SER A 76 -16.31 -9.28 -8.15
C SER A 76 -17.82 -9.54 -8.02
N THR A 77 -18.57 -8.58 -7.49
CA THR A 77 -20.03 -8.67 -7.35
C THR A 77 -20.70 -8.80 -8.71
N THR A 78 -20.32 -7.97 -9.69
CA THR A 78 -20.88 -8.04 -11.05
C THR A 78 -20.62 -9.40 -11.68
N TYR A 79 -19.40 -9.92 -11.60
CA TYR A 79 -19.09 -11.26 -12.12
C TYR A 79 -19.85 -12.36 -11.39
N CYS A 80 -19.98 -12.29 -10.06
CA CYS A 80 -20.80 -13.24 -9.29
C CYS A 80 -22.27 -13.19 -9.73
N ILE A 81 -22.85 -12.00 -9.90
CA ILE A 81 -24.24 -11.84 -10.36
C ILE A 81 -24.42 -12.44 -11.76
N VAL A 82 -23.52 -12.14 -12.70
CA VAL A 82 -23.58 -12.70 -14.06
C VAL A 82 -23.51 -14.23 -14.01
N LEU A 83 -22.55 -14.80 -13.27
CA LEU A 83 -22.43 -16.26 -13.13
C LEU A 83 -23.68 -16.88 -12.47
N LEU A 84 -24.24 -16.23 -11.45
CA LEU A 84 -25.49 -16.66 -10.82
C LEU A 84 -26.67 -16.58 -11.79
N GLN A 85 -26.75 -15.56 -12.64
CA GLN A 85 -27.76 -15.45 -13.68
C GLN A 85 -27.64 -16.59 -14.70
N PHE A 86 -26.42 -16.91 -15.14
CA PHE A 86 -26.21 -18.06 -16.02
C PHE A 86 -26.52 -19.41 -15.35
N ALA A 87 -26.31 -19.54 -14.04
CA ALA A 87 -26.54 -20.79 -13.32
C ALA A 87 -28.00 -21.03 -12.91
N PHE A 88 -28.76 -19.96 -12.62
CA PHE A 88 -30.10 -20.06 -12.02
C PHE A 88 -31.22 -19.37 -12.83
N LEU A 89 -30.88 -18.49 -13.76
CA LEU A 89 -31.81 -17.74 -14.61
C LEU A 89 -31.71 -18.17 -16.09
N GLN A 90 -31.28 -19.42 -16.31
CA GLN A 90 -31.37 -20.09 -17.60
C GLN A 90 -32.78 -20.65 -17.81
#